data_AF-A0AAU7R9L6-F1
#
_entry.id   AF-A0AAU7R9L6-F1
#
_cell.length_a   1.000
_cell.length_b   1.000
_cell.length_c   1.000
_cell.angle_alpha   90.00
_cell.angle_beta   90.00
_cell.angle_gamma   90.00
#
_symmetry.space_group_name_H-M   'P 1'
#
loop_
_entity.id
_entity.type
_entity.pdbx_description
1 polymer ?
#
loop_
_entity_poly.entity_id
_entity_poly.type
_entity_poly.pdbx_seq_one_letter_code
_entity_poly.pdbx_strand_id
1 'polypeptide(L)'
;MSTVEQSILAVHVRGLDGMCVGCRLWRARLTPYPCWQVAWETSRQARVSTHGPVLPVWSCGGCGAPWPCATRRRELLAEYEGAPVSLAVYLGAQLVRATADLSWAPAGSLHRRFLGWLR
;
A
#
# COMPACT_ATOMS: atom_id res chain seq x y z
N MET A 1 16.21 -6.15 -29.47
CA MET A 1 15.80 -6.33 -28.06
C MET A 1 16.88 -7.10 -27.33
N SER A 2 17.45 -6.52 -26.27
CA SER A 2 18.55 -7.13 -25.52
C SER A 2 18.04 -8.11 -24.46
N THR A 3 18.88 -9.05 -24.01
CA THR A 3 18.54 -10.04 -22.96
C THR A 3 18.13 -9.40 -21.63
N VAL A 4 18.67 -8.21 -21.35
CA VAL A 4 18.30 -7.39 -20.18
C VAL A 4 16.86 -6.86 -20.31
N GLU A 5 16.49 -6.40 -21.49
CA GLU A 5 15.14 -5.90 -21.82
C GLU A 5 14.07 -7.00 -21.65
N GLN A 6 14.37 -8.22 -22.11
CA GLN A 6 13.49 -9.38 -21.94
C GLN A 6 13.33 -9.79 -20.47
N SER A 7 14.39 -9.66 -19.68
CA SER A 7 14.37 -9.98 -18.25
C SER A 7 13.56 -8.95 -17.44
N ILE A 8 13.62 -7.67 -17.82
CA ILE A 8 12.79 -6.62 -17.21
C ILE A 8 11.31 -6.85 -17.54
N LEU A 9 10.98 -7.16 -18.80
CA LEU A 9 9.60 -7.41 -19.24
C LEU A 9 8.99 -8.66 -18.58
N ALA A 10 9.78 -9.72 -18.38
CA ALA A 10 9.32 -10.95 -17.73
C ALA A 10 8.83 -10.74 -16.29
N VAL A 11 9.43 -9.79 -15.56
CA VAL A 11 9.02 -9.45 -14.18
C VAL A 11 7.71 -8.64 -14.15
N HIS A 12 7.34 -7.99 -15.26
CA HIS A 12 6.15 -7.15 -15.41
C HIS A 12 4.95 -7.85 -16.11
N VAL A 13 5.04 -9.14 -16.42
CA VAL A 13 3.90 -9.89 -16.99
C VAL A 13 2.75 -9.94 -15.97
N ARG A 14 1.63 -9.29 -16.29
CA ARG A 14 0.39 -9.31 -15.48
C ARG A 14 -0.19 -10.73 -15.43
N GLY A 15 -0.43 -11.25 -14.24
CA GLY A 15 -1.22 -12.47 -14.02
C GLY A 15 -2.72 -12.22 -14.19
N LEU A 16 -3.51 -13.31 -14.15
CA LEU A 16 -4.98 -13.27 -14.25
C LEU A 16 -5.63 -12.47 -13.10
N ASP A 17 -4.91 -12.27 -12.00
CA ASP A 17 -5.25 -11.45 -10.83
C ASP A 17 -4.84 -9.97 -10.97
N GLY A 18 -4.24 -9.59 -12.10
CA GLY A 18 -3.73 -8.24 -12.35
C GLY A 18 -2.36 -7.94 -11.72
N MET A 19 -1.73 -8.89 -11.02
CA MET A 19 -0.42 -8.70 -10.37
C MET A 19 0.72 -9.33 -11.19
N CYS A 20 1.85 -8.63 -11.30
CA CYS A 20 3.02 -9.18 -11.99
C CYS A 20 3.86 -10.11 -11.11
N VAL A 21 4.69 -10.95 -11.73
CA VAL A 21 5.56 -11.92 -11.03
C VAL A 21 6.45 -11.22 -10.00
N GLY A 22 6.96 -10.03 -10.30
CA GLY A 22 7.71 -9.21 -9.35
C GLY A 22 6.92 -8.83 -8.10
N CYS A 23 5.66 -8.41 -8.25
CA CYS A 23 4.77 -8.09 -7.12
C CYS A 23 4.45 -9.32 -6.26
N ARG A 24 4.32 -10.52 -6.87
CA ARG A 24 4.13 -11.78 -6.13
C ARG A 24 5.34 -12.16 -5.28
N LEU A 25 6.54 -12.12 -5.86
CA LEU A 25 7.78 -12.49 -5.16
C LEU A 25 8.14 -11.49 -4.06
N TRP A 26 7.90 -10.20 -4.28
CA TRP A 26 8.06 -9.18 -3.25
C TRP A 26 7.11 -9.40 -2.06
N ARG A 27 5.84 -9.78 -2.32
CA ARG A 27 4.86 -10.09 -1.26
C ARG A 27 5.23 -11.34 -0.46
N ALA A 28 5.73 -12.39 -1.10
CA ALA A 28 6.15 -13.63 -0.45
C ALA A 28 7.43 -13.48 0.41
N ARG A 29 8.29 -12.51 0.10
CA ARG A 29 9.50 -12.20 0.89
C ARG A 29 9.20 -11.38 2.14
N LEU A 30 8.07 -10.66 2.18
CA LEU A 30 7.62 -9.90 3.35
C LEU A 30 6.83 -10.75 4.36
N THR A 31 6.64 -12.05 4.09
CA THR A 31 5.99 -12.97 5.03
C THR A 31 7.00 -13.91 5.68
N PRO A 32 7.45 -13.60 6.92
CA PRO A 32 7.98 -14.63 7.79
C PRO A 32 7.16 -14.76 9.09
N TYR A 33 5.82 -14.61 9.12
CA TYR A 33 5.03 -14.95 10.33
C TYR A 33 3.63 -15.51 10.00
N PRO A 34 3.12 -16.48 10.79
CA PRO A 34 1.85 -17.15 10.55
C PRO A 34 0.69 -16.14 10.58
N CYS A 35 -0.30 -16.40 9.73
CA CYS A 35 -1.39 -15.50 9.30
C CYS A 35 -2.22 -14.81 10.40
N TRP A 36 -2.14 -15.26 11.66
CA TRP A 36 -2.82 -14.59 12.79
C TRP A 36 -1.92 -13.57 13.51
N GLN A 37 -0.58 -13.66 13.38
CA GLN A 37 0.32 -12.71 14.03
C GLN A 37 0.38 -11.34 13.37
N VAL A 38 0.51 -11.36 12.05
CA VAL A 38 0.44 -10.14 11.24
C VAL A 38 -0.94 -9.48 11.38
N ALA A 39 -2.01 -10.27 11.55
CA ALA A 39 -3.35 -9.73 11.80
C ALA A 39 -3.49 -9.04 13.16
N TRP A 40 -2.78 -9.45 14.24
CA TRP A 40 -2.85 -8.74 15.53
C TRP A 40 -1.95 -7.50 15.58
N GLU A 41 -0.81 -7.50 14.90
CA GLU A 41 0.19 -6.43 14.96
C GLU A 41 -0.11 -5.30 13.94
N THR A 42 -0.72 -5.63 12.79
CA THR A 42 -1.23 -4.60 11.85
C THR A 42 -2.63 -4.09 12.18
N SER A 43 -3.38 -4.76 13.08
CA SER A 43 -4.78 -4.38 13.37
C SER A 43 -5.03 -3.72 14.72
N ARG A 44 -4.02 -3.28 15.49
CA ARG A 44 -4.30 -2.59 16.77
C ARG A 44 -4.12 -1.07 16.82
N GLN A 45 -3.43 -0.43 15.88
CA GLN A 45 -3.37 1.05 15.85
C GLN A 45 -3.14 1.50 14.40
N ALA A 46 -4.13 1.42 13.51
CA ALA A 46 -5.04 2.55 13.32
C ALA A 46 -6.10 2.61 14.41
N ARG A 47 -5.97 3.56 15.36
CA ARG A 47 -7.11 4.05 16.14
C ARG A 47 -8.29 4.21 15.19
N VAL A 48 -9.49 3.79 15.61
CA VAL A 48 -10.73 4.04 14.85
C VAL A 48 -10.76 5.52 14.53
N SER A 49 -10.35 5.84 13.31
CA SER A 49 -10.24 7.19 12.81
C SER A 49 -11.42 7.39 11.89
N THR A 50 -12.16 8.47 12.11
CA THR A 50 -13.17 8.94 11.17
C THR A 50 -12.56 9.12 9.77
N HIS A 51 -11.25 9.36 9.67
CA HIS A 51 -10.51 9.51 8.42
C HIS A 51 -9.96 8.18 7.84
N GLY A 52 -10.60 7.05 8.10
CA GLY A 52 -10.32 5.77 7.45
C GLY A 52 -10.58 5.74 5.93
N PRO A 53 -10.09 4.73 5.20
CA PRO A 53 -10.37 4.56 3.78
C PRO A 53 -11.76 3.96 3.55
N VAL A 54 -12.52 4.52 2.62
CA VAL A 54 -13.75 3.95 2.08
C VAL A 54 -13.38 3.16 0.83
N LEU A 55 -13.57 1.85 0.88
CA LEU A 55 -13.26 0.93 -0.21
C LEU A 55 -14.49 0.67 -1.09
N PRO A 56 -14.34 0.34 -2.39
CA PRO A 56 -13.08 0.26 -3.15
C PRO A 56 -12.66 1.62 -3.77
N VAL A 57 -13.33 2.72 -3.43
CA VAL A 57 -13.08 4.04 -4.06
C VAL A 57 -11.80 4.71 -3.52
N TRP A 58 -11.33 4.29 -2.35
CA TRP A 58 -10.21 4.87 -1.62
C TRP A 58 -10.38 6.37 -1.32
N SER A 59 -11.60 6.82 -1.06
CA SER A 59 -11.86 8.13 -0.48
C SER A 59 -11.72 8.06 1.05
N CYS A 60 -11.55 9.21 1.70
CA CYS A 60 -11.48 9.30 3.15
C CYS A 60 -12.90 9.40 3.72
N GLY A 61 -13.25 8.52 4.67
CA GLY A 61 -14.58 8.49 5.29
C GLY A 61 -14.99 9.78 6.01
N GLY A 62 -14.01 10.52 6.55
CA GLY A 62 -14.29 11.74 7.31
C GLY A 62 -14.38 13.02 6.50
N CYS A 63 -13.71 13.09 5.35
CA CYS A 63 -13.65 14.34 4.56
C CYS A 63 -13.88 14.17 3.06
N GLY A 64 -14.11 12.95 2.57
CA GLY A 64 -14.31 12.64 1.15
C GLY A 64 -13.06 12.74 0.26
N ALA A 65 -12.01 13.44 0.71
CA ALA A 65 -10.78 13.60 -0.05
C ALA A 65 -10.07 12.25 -0.32
N PRO A 66 -9.17 12.17 -1.33
CA PRO A 66 -8.42 10.95 -1.60
C PRO A 66 -7.64 10.46 -0.37
N TRP A 67 -7.92 9.23 0.09
CA TRP A 67 -7.21 8.62 1.21
C TRP A 67 -5.78 8.20 0.82
N PRO A 68 -4.72 8.42 1.62
CA PRO A 68 -4.74 9.12 2.90
C PRO A 68 -4.82 10.64 2.70
N CYS A 69 -5.85 11.24 3.32
CA CYS A 69 -6.04 12.69 3.32
C CYS A 69 -5.06 13.38 4.29
N ALA A 70 -4.92 14.70 4.21
CA ALA A 70 -3.98 15.45 5.05
C ALA A 70 -4.17 15.20 6.57
N THR A 71 -5.41 15.01 7.03
CA THR A 71 -5.69 14.66 8.43
C THR A 71 -5.20 13.26 8.76
N ARG A 72 -5.54 12.25 7.95
CA ARG A 72 -5.08 10.88 8.20
C ARG A 72 -3.56 10.75 8.14
N ARG A 73 -2.88 11.49 7.26
CA ARG A 73 -1.40 11.50 7.20
C ARG A 73 -0.80 11.97 8.53
N ARG A 74 -1.34 13.06 9.11
CA ARG A 74 -0.91 13.56 10.42
C ARG A 74 -1.19 12.56 11.54
N GLU A 75 -2.37 11.97 11.55
CA GLU A 75 -2.72 10.92 12.52
C GLU A 75 -1.78 9.71 12.43
N LEU A 76 -1.48 9.24 11.22
CA LEU A 76 -0.57 8.13 10.98
C LEU A 76 0.87 8.45 11.42
N LEU A 77 1.36 9.68 11.18
CA LEU A 77 2.67 10.10 11.66
C LEU A 77 2.75 10.10 13.19
N ALA A 78 1.71 10.60 13.86
CA ALA A 78 1.64 10.60 15.33
C ALA A 78 1.46 9.18 15.91
N GLU A 79 0.71 8.32 15.22
CA GLU A 79 0.46 6.95 15.63
C GLU A 79 1.70 6.05 15.52
N TYR A 80 2.54 6.29 14.51
CA TYR A 80 3.78 5.57 14.27
C TYR A 80 5.02 6.39 14.63
N GLU A 81 4.90 7.35 15.55
CA GLU A 81 6.04 8.12 16.03
C GLU A 81 7.13 7.17 16.57
N GLY A 82 8.38 7.37 16.13
CA GLY A 82 9.50 6.48 16.45
C GLY A 82 9.53 5.15 15.68
N ALA A 83 8.56 4.86 14.81
CA ALA A 83 8.47 3.63 14.01
C ALA A 83 8.22 3.88 12.50
N PRO A 84 9.08 4.66 11.82
CA PRO A 84 8.86 5.07 10.41
C PRO A 84 8.85 3.90 9.42
N VAL A 85 9.63 2.85 9.68
CA VAL A 85 9.63 1.64 8.85
C VAL A 85 8.28 0.93 8.92
N SER A 86 7.69 0.82 10.11
CA SER A 86 6.37 0.21 10.30
C SER A 86 5.27 1.00 9.58
N LEU A 87 5.35 2.34 9.61
CA LEU A 87 4.44 3.20 8.84
C LEU A 87 4.57 2.98 7.32
N ALA A 88 5.80 2.91 6.83
CA ALA A 88 6.06 2.65 5.41
C ALA A 88 5.55 1.27 4.98
N VAL A 89 5.73 0.24 5.81
CA VAL A 89 5.20 -1.12 5.56
C VAL A 89 3.67 -1.10 5.54
N TYR A 90 3.02 -0.44 6.51
CA TYR A 90 1.56 -0.29 6.54
C TYR A 90 1.04 0.41 5.27
N LEU A 91 1.62 1.55 4.90
CA LEU A 91 1.21 2.29 3.69
C LEU A 91 1.54 1.54 2.40
N GLY A 92 2.62 0.75 2.38
CA GLY A 92 2.96 -0.15 1.29
C GLY A 92 1.90 -1.24 1.09
N ALA A 93 1.43 -1.87 2.17
CA ALA A 93 0.35 -2.85 2.10
C ALA A 93 -0.97 -2.21 1.59
N GLN A 94 -1.28 -1.00 2.05
CA GLN A 94 -2.46 -0.25 1.58
C GLN A 94 -2.35 0.16 0.11
N LEU A 95 -1.16 0.56 -0.35
CA LEU A 95 -0.88 0.85 -1.77
C LEU A 95 -1.17 -0.37 -2.65
N VAL A 96 -0.72 -1.57 -2.26
CA VAL A 96 -0.98 -2.81 -3.03
C VAL A 96 -2.47 -3.07 -3.19
N ARG A 97 -3.24 -2.91 -2.11
CA ARG A 97 -4.70 -3.06 -2.17
C ARG A 97 -5.31 -2.00 -3.08
N ALA A 98 -4.87 -0.74 -2.97
CA ALA A 98 -5.35 0.34 -3.82
C ALA A 98 -5.03 0.14 -5.30
N THR A 99 -3.88 -0.46 -5.63
CA THR A 99 -3.54 -0.77 -7.04
C THR A 99 -4.44 -1.84 -7.64
N ALA A 100 -5.02 -2.73 -6.83
CA ALA A 100 -6.00 -3.71 -7.30
C ALA A 100 -7.37 -3.04 -7.55
N ASP A 101 -7.86 -2.25 -6.59
CA ASP A 101 -9.16 -1.58 -6.69
C ASP A 101 -9.19 -0.43 -7.71
N LEU A 102 -8.10 0.32 -7.81
CA LEU A 102 -7.90 1.43 -8.73
C LEU A 102 -6.98 1.04 -9.88
N SER A 103 -7.21 -0.13 -10.48
CA SER A 103 -6.35 -0.71 -11.53
C SER A 103 -6.19 0.15 -12.80
N TRP A 104 -7.09 1.13 -12.99
CA TRP A 104 -7.04 2.14 -14.04
C TRP A 104 -6.11 3.31 -13.72
N ALA A 105 -5.76 3.52 -12.45
CA ALA A 105 -4.92 4.64 -12.03
C ALA A 105 -3.42 4.35 -12.28
N PRO A 106 -2.64 5.33 -12.76
CA PRO A 106 -1.20 5.14 -12.96
C PRO A 106 -0.47 4.78 -11.66
N ALA A 107 0.40 3.76 -11.69
CA ALA A 107 1.13 3.30 -10.50
C ALA A 107 1.96 4.42 -9.83
N GLY A 108 2.56 5.32 -10.62
CA GLY A 108 3.33 6.45 -10.10
C GLY A 108 2.49 7.47 -9.31
N SER A 109 1.22 7.69 -9.69
CA SER A 109 0.35 8.61 -8.98
C SER A 109 -0.08 8.02 -7.62
N LEU A 110 -0.39 6.72 -7.59
CA LEU A 110 -0.68 5.99 -6.36
C LEU A 110 0.54 5.94 -5.44
N HIS A 111 1.73 5.64 -5.96
CA HIS A 111 2.96 5.64 -5.17
C HIS A 111 3.21 6.99 -4.50
N ARG A 112 3.12 8.09 -5.27
CA ARG A 112 3.30 9.46 -4.73
C ARG A 112 2.24 9.80 -3.68
N ARG A 113 1.00 9.36 -3.87
CA ARG A 113 -0.11 9.59 -2.94
C ARG A 113 0.07 8.88 -1.61
N PHE A 114 0.50 7.62 -1.62
CA PHE A 114 0.63 6.80 -0.41
C PHE A 114 1.97 7.01 0.30
N LEU A 115 3.08 7.07 -0.44
CA LEU A 115 4.43 7.06 0.12
C LEU A 115 5.20 8.37 -0.10
N GLY A 116 4.78 9.22 -1.05
CA GLY A 116 5.56 10.40 -1.47
C GLY A 116 5.72 11.51 -0.42
N TRP A 117 5.06 11.38 0.73
CA TRP A 117 5.11 12.33 1.85
C TRP A 117 5.82 11.78 3.10
N LEU A 118 6.31 10.54 3.09
CA LEU A 118 7.04 9.91 4.20
C LEU A 118 8.52 10.35 4.29
N ARG A 119 8.80 11.63 4.11
CA ARG A 119 10.17 12.16 4.20
C ARG A 119 10.65 12.27 5.64
#